data_AF-A0A399Z4I1-F1
#
_entry.id   AF-A0A399Z4I1-F1
#
_cell.length_a   1.000
_cell.length_b   1.000
_cell.length_c   1.000
_cell.angle_alpha   90.00
_cell.angle_beta   90.00
_cell.angle_gamma   90.00
#
_symmetry.space_group_name_H-M   'P 1'
#
loop_
_entity.id
_entity.type
_entity.pdbx_description
1 polymer ?
#
loop_
_entity_poly.entity_id
_entity_poly.type
_entity_poly.pdbx_seq_one_letter_code
_entity_poly.pdbx_strand_id
1 'polypeptide(L)' 'EMEVWDLMGVRFAGNGSLRRLFLPEDWQGHPLRKDYPLGYEEVQFSFNWQEIDAKKPYAKR' A
#
# COMPACT_ATOMS: atom_id res chain seq x y z
N GLU A 1 -9.90 16.61 -4.44
CA GLU A 1 -10.82 15.53 -4.88
C GLU A 1 -10.08 14.31 -5.43
N MET A 2 -9.20 14.45 -6.42
CA MET A 2 -8.48 13.31 -7.03
C MET A 2 -7.58 12.52 -6.05
N GLU A 3 -6.92 13.19 -5.09
CA GLU A 3 -6.10 12.51 -4.06
C GLU A 3 -6.95 11.58 -3.17
N VAL A 4 -8.12 12.06 -2.74
CA VAL A 4 -9.04 11.28 -1.90
C VAL A 4 -9.63 10.11 -2.70
N TRP A 5 -9.87 10.30 -4.01
CA TRP A 5 -10.27 9.20 -4.88
C TRP A 5 -9.15 8.15 -5.03
N ASP A 6 -7.89 8.56 -5.26
CA ASP A 6 -6.76 7.65 -5.46
C ASP A 6 -6.43 6.85 -4.20
N LEU A 7 -6.41 7.51 -3.03
CA LEU A 7 -5.95 6.90 -1.78
C LEU A 7 -7.07 6.28 -0.93
N MET A 8 -8.30 6.79 -1.02
CA MET A 8 -9.45 6.37 -0.19
C MET A 8 -10.63 5.82 -1.01
N GLY A 9 -10.67 6.03 -2.32
CA GLY A 9 -11.74 5.55 -3.19
C GLY A 9 -13.04 6.37 -3.16
N VAL A 10 -13.03 7.56 -2.56
CA VAL A 10 -14.22 8.42 -2.46
C VAL A 10 -14.48 9.11 -3.80
N ARG A 11 -15.71 9.02 -4.33
CA ARG A 11 -16.15 9.70 -5.56
C ARG A 11 -16.90 10.97 -5.22
N PHE A 12 -16.57 12.05 -5.92
CA PHE A 12 -17.23 13.36 -5.79
C PHE A 12 -18.17 13.55 -6.98
N ALA A 13 -19.42 13.95 -6.72
CA ALA A 13 -20.40 14.20 -7.77
C ALA A 13 -20.03 15.46 -8.57
N GLY A 14 -20.09 15.38 -9.91
CA GLY A 14 -19.77 16.49 -10.80
C GLY A 14 -18.32 16.58 -11.25
N ASN A 15 -17.42 15.74 -10.73
CA ASN A 15 -16.03 15.69 -11.19
C ASN A 15 -15.87 14.67 -12.33
N GLY A 16 -15.67 15.18 -13.55
CA GLY A 16 -15.49 14.37 -14.78
C GLY A 16 -14.07 13.84 -15.01
N SER A 17 -13.10 14.23 -14.19
CA SER A 17 -11.67 13.96 -14.41
C SER A 17 -11.02 13.28 -13.20
N LEU A 18 -11.58 12.15 -12.78
CA LEU A 18 -10.96 11.29 -11.77
C LEU A 18 -9.81 10.49 -12.42
N ARG A 19 -8.58 10.79 -12.03
CA ARG A 19 -7.37 10.06 -12.45
C ARG A 19 -6.48 9.77 -11.25
N ARG A 20 -5.64 8.73 -11.36
CA ARG A 20 -4.63 8.46 -10.32
C ARG A 20 -3.56 9.55 -10.36
N LEU A 21 -3.06 9.93 -9.19
CA LEU A 21 -2.04 10.99 -9.04
C LEU A 21 -0.77 10.47 -8.38
N PHE A 22 -0.91 9.57 -7.41
CA PHE A 22 0.20 9.07 -6.60
C PHE A 22 0.50 7.61 -6.87
N LEU A 23 -0.54 6.82 -7.14
CA LEU A 23 -0.40 5.38 -7.37
C LEU A 23 -0.19 5.07 -8.87
N PRO A 24 0.58 4.02 -9.20
CA PRO A 24 0.69 3.54 -10.58
C PRO A 24 -0.67 3.20 -11.20
N GLU A 25 -0.77 3.28 -12.52
CA GLU A 25 -2.02 3.05 -13.26
C GLU A 25 -2.59 1.64 -13.02
N ASP A 26 -1.70 0.63 -12.91
CA ASP A 26 -2.05 -0.77 -12.66
C ASP A 26 -2.34 -1.11 -11.19
N TRP A 27 -2.24 -0.13 -10.27
CA TRP A 27 -2.46 -0.38 -8.85
C TRP A 27 -3.91 -0.75 -8.59
N GLN A 28 -4.15 -1.79 -7.80
CA GLN A 28 -5.49 -2.22 -7.39
C GLN A 28 -5.73 -1.88 -5.91
N GLY A 29 -6.80 -1.13 -5.65
CA GLY A 29 -7.21 -0.73 -4.31
C GLY A 29 -6.80 0.69 -3.91
N HIS A 30 -7.04 0.98 -2.63
CA HIS A 30 -6.97 2.31 -2.00
C HIS A 30 -6.26 2.15 -0.63
N PRO A 31 -4.96 2.49 -0.53
CA PRO A 31 -4.12 2.14 0.63
C PRO A 31 -4.59 2.70 1.97
N LEU A 32 -5.33 3.82 1.97
CA LEU A 32 -5.82 4.44 3.21
C LEU A 32 -7.18 3.86 3.66
N ARG A 33 -7.72 2.85 2.97
CA ARG A 33 -8.96 2.17 3.37
C ARG A 33 -8.69 1.22 4.54
N LYS A 34 -9.61 1.18 5.51
CA LYS A 34 -9.45 0.35 6.73
C LYS A 34 -9.37 -1.15 6.46
N ASP A 35 -10.02 -1.63 5.41
CA ASP A 35 -9.99 -3.03 5.00
C ASP A 35 -8.92 -3.33 3.94
N TYR A 36 -8.08 -2.33 3.60
CA TYR A 36 -6.93 -2.56 2.75
C TYR A 36 -5.94 -3.49 3.49
N PRO A 37 -5.48 -4.59 2.87
CA PRO A 37 -4.58 -5.51 3.53
C PRO A 37 -3.25 -4.81 3.81
N LEU A 38 -3.01 -4.46 5.07
CA LEU A 38 -1.71 -4.02 5.53
C LEU A 38 -0.81 -5.24 5.63
N GLY A 39 0.18 -5.30 4.75
CA GLY A 39 1.33 -6.19 4.95
C GLY A 39 2.12 -5.66 6.14
N TYR A 40 2.07 -6.37 7.27
CA TYR A 40 2.92 -6.08 8.40
C TYR A 40 4.23 -6.85 8.21
N GLU A 41 5.35 -6.12 8.18
CA GLU A 41 6.68 -6.71 8.28
C GLU A 41 7.26 -6.35 9.65
N GLU A 42 7.82 -7.33 10.36
CA GLU A 42 8.51 -7.06 11.62
C GLU A 42 9.72 -6.16 11.34
N VAL A 43 9.85 -5.07 12.10
CA VAL A 43 10.99 -4.14 11.93
C VAL A 43 12.27 -4.82 12.40
N GLN A 44 13.26 -4.86 11.51
CA GLN A 44 14.60 -5.36 11.81
C GLN A 44 15.41 -4.31 12.58
N PHE A 45 15.74 -4.64 13.82
CA PHE A 45 16.68 -3.93 14.69
C PHE A 45 17.95 -4.77 14.88
N SER A 46 18.98 -4.15 15.45
CA SER A 46 20.27 -4.81 15.71
C SER A 46 20.16 -6.03 16.65
N PHE A 47 19.16 -6.07 17.53
CA PHE A 47 19.00 -7.15 18.52
C PHE A 47 18.11 -8.33 18.06
N ASN A 48 17.26 -8.15 17.04
CA ASN A 48 16.33 -9.19 16.53
C ASN A 48 16.62 -9.56 15.06
N TRP A 49 17.79 -9.15 14.54
CA TRP A 49 18.14 -9.28 13.13
C TRP A 49 18.04 -10.73 12.64
N GLN A 50 18.70 -11.68 13.32
CA GLN A 50 18.74 -13.09 12.91
C GLN A 50 17.36 -13.73 12.86
N GLU A 51 16.48 -13.40 13.82
CA GLU A 51 15.14 -13.99 13.94
C GLU A 51 14.20 -13.51 12.84
N ILE A 52 14.26 -12.23 12.50
CA ILE A 52 13.43 -11.67 11.44
C ILE A 52 13.97 -12.07 10.07
N ASP A 53 15.30 -12.06 9.90
CA ASP A 53 15.95 -12.42 8.63
C ASP A 53 15.59 -13.84 8.18
N ALA A 54 15.60 -14.80 9.10
CA ALA A 54 15.23 -16.18 8.82
C ALA A 54 13.77 -16.37 8.34
N LYS A 55 12.86 -15.43 8.68
CA LYS A 55 11.46 -15.46 8.26
C LYS A 55 11.23 -14.78 6.91
N LYS A 56 12.20 -14.02 6.40
CA LYS A 56 12.04 -13.28 5.15
C LYS A 56 12.09 -14.23 3.95
N PRO A 57 11.13 -14.13 3.01
CA PRO A 57 11.15 -14.91 1.80
C PRO A 57 12.26 -14.38 0.88
N TYR A 58 13.46 -14.96 1.00
CA TYR A 58 14.52 -14.74 0.02
C TYR A 58 14.19 -15.48 -1.27
N ALA A 59 14.30 -14.79 -2.41
CA ALA A 59 14.22 -15.44 -3.71
C ALA A 59 15.31 -16.51 -3.79
N LYS A 60 14.92 -17.78 -3.90
CA LYS A 60 15.88 -18.87 -4.11
C LYS A 60 16.51 -18.67 -5.49
N ARG A 61 17.84 -18.64 -5.50
CA ARG A 61 18.63 -18.56 -6.72
C ARG A 61 18.53 -19.85 -7.53
#